data_AF-A0A9P3EW20-F1
#
_entry.id   AF-A0A9P3EW20-F1
#
_cell.length_a   1.000
_cell.length_b   1.000
_cell.length_c   1.000
_cell.angle_alpha   90.00
_cell.angle_beta   90.00
_cell.angle_gamma   90.00
#
_symmetry.space_group_name_H-M   'P 1'
#
loop_
_entity.id
_entity.type
_entity.pdbx_description
1 polymer ?
#
loop_
_entity_poly.entity_id
_entity_poly.type
_entity_poly.pdbx_seq_one_letter_code
_entity_poly.pdbx_strand_id
1 'polypeptide(L)'
;MTLQAPQGNPKHALKVDWEMGELDRHPCLLPKASHTETLIVYPPALANTVGVDIQIDGRHIASAVLVMVPTSRGRISLISADPSVALMINPDFYATEVDRTILHAGVRQVLQLIKKTPEGKDMVQSEATGPKI
;
A
#
# COMPACT_ATOMS: atom_id res chain seq x y z
N MET A 1 1.09 2.52 -12.77
CA MET A 1 2.04 3.65 -12.83
C MET A 1 2.97 3.57 -11.63
N THR A 2 4.28 3.60 -11.86
CA THR A 2 5.30 3.51 -10.80
C THR A 2 5.93 4.86 -10.58
N LEU A 3 5.95 5.31 -9.33
CA LEU A 3 6.50 6.61 -8.96
C LEU A 3 7.38 6.53 -7.72
N GLN A 4 8.44 7.33 -7.73
CA GLN A 4 9.33 7.45 -6.59
C GLN A 4 8.57 8.07 -5.41
N ALA A 5 8.77 7.48 -4.23
CA ALA A 5 8.18 8.00 -3.00
C ALA A 5 8.72 9.42 -2.73
N PRO A 6 7.88 10.36 -2.25
CA PRO A 6 8.33 11.71 -1.90
C PRO A 6 9.46 11.66 -0.88
N GLN A 7 10.61 12.28 -1.16
CA GLN A 7 11.86 12.06 -0.39
C GLN A 7 11.88 12.74 0.99
N GLY A 8 11.08 13.79 1.21
CA GLY A 8 11.09 14.54 2.47
C GLY A 8 10.48 13.81 3.68
N ASN A 9 9.57 12.86 3.43
CA ASN A 9 8.83 12.15 4.47
C ASN A 9 9.53 10.87 5.00
N PRO A 10 10.18 10.05 4.14
CA PRO A 10 10.86 8.82 4.54
C PRO A 10 12.02 9.03 5.52
N LYS A 11 12.76 10.15 5.46
CA LYS A 11 13.87 10.41 6.39
C LYS A 11 13.39 10.61 7.83
N HIS A 12 12.22 11.22 8.02
CA HIS A 12 11.61 11.33 9.34
C HIS A 12 11.13 9.97 9.84
N ALA A 13 10.43 9.22 8.99
CA ALA A 13 9.97 7.88 9.33
C ALA A 13 11.12 6.92 9.69
N LEU A 14 12.24 7.00 8.97
CA LEU A 14 13.46 6.24 9.26
C LEU A 14 14.05 6.56 10.64
N LYS A 15 13.92 7.80 11.12
CA LYS A 15 14.35 8.15 12.49
C LYS A 15 13.49 7.47 13.55
N VAL A 16 12.19 7.37 13.29
CA VAL A 16 11.27 6.69 14.21
C VAL A 16 11.55 5.20 14.25
N ASP A 17 11.79 4.59 13.09
CA ASP A 17 12.03 3.14 13.01
C ASP A 17 13.42 2.71 13.52
N TRP A 18 14.45 3.57 13.42
CA TRP A 18 15.84 3.15 13.66
C TRP A 18 16.67 4.01 14.63
N GLU A 19 16.09 5.03 15.28
CA GLU A 19 16.55 5.92 16.36
C GLU A 19 18.04 6.42 16.42
N MET A 20 19.08 5.73 15.92
CA MET A 20 20.49 6.03 16.21
C MET A 20 21.54 5.79 15.08
N GLY A 21 21.15 5.58 13.82
CA GLY A 21 22.11 5.36 12.70
C GLY A 21 22.40 6.59 11.83
N GLU A 22 23.51 6.56 11.05
CA GLU A 22 23.70 7.48 9.91
C GLU A 22 22.65 7.19 8.83
N LEU A 23 21.51 7.88 8.91
CA LEU A 23 20.37 7.66 8.01
C LEU A 23 20.60 8.17 6.59
N ASP A 24 21.57 9.07 6.38
CA ASP A 24 21.81 9.70 5.07
C ASP A 24 22.25 8.71 3.98
N ARG A 25 22.75 7.55 4.38
CA ARG A 25 23.16 6.48 3.46
C ARG A 25 22.18 5.30 3.47
N HIS A 26 21.03 5.43 4.12
CA HIS A 26 20.07 4.33 4.21
C HIS A 26 19.56 3.97 2.80
N PRO A 27 19.51 2.67 2.43
CA PRO A 27 19.11 2.25 1.08
C PRO A 27 17.78 2.84 0.61
N CYS A 28 16.81 3.04 1.51
CA CYS A 28 15.50 3.63 1.19
C CYS A 28 15.55 5.10 0.75
N LEU A 29 16.64 5.82 1.03
CA LEU A 29 16.83 7.22 0.61
C LEU A 29 17.60 7.34 -0.71
N LEU A 30 18.09 6.23 -1.25
CA LEU A 30 18.75 6.26 -2.56
C LEU A 30 17.73 6.64 -3.64
N PRO A 31 18.14 7.43 -4.65
CA PRO A 31 17.29 7.72 -5.80
C PRO A 31 16.75 6.42 -6.40
N LYS A 32 15.45 6.39 -6.72
CA LYS A 32 14.71 5.24 -7.28
C LYS A 32 14.60 4.00 -6.39
N ALA A 33 15.13 4.02 -5.15
CA ALA A 33 14.99 2.87 -4.26
C ALA A 33 13.55 2.73 -3.75
N SER A 34 13.03 3.75 -3.08
CA SER A 34 11.66 3.75 -2.57
C SER A 34 10.67 4.20 -3.63
N HIS A 35 9.79 3.30 -4.05
CA HIS A 35 8.75 3.60 -5.02
C HIS A 35 7.42 2.93 -4.68
N THR A 36 6.36 3.57 -5.13
CA THR A 36 5.00 3.03 -5.09
C THR A 36 4.57 2.67 -6.50
N GLU A 37 3.86 1.56 -6.62
CA GLU A 37 3.15 1.20 -7.84
C GLU A 37 1.65 1.39 -7.61
N THR A 38 1.01 2.14 -8.50
CA THR A 38 -0.45 2.31 -8.52
C THR A 38 -1.04 1.54 -9.69
N LEU A 39 -1.97 0.65 -9.39
CA LEU A 39 -2.77 -0.09 -10.37
C LEU A 39 -4.21 0.44 -10.31
N ILE A 40 -4.78 0.76 -11.47
CA ILE A 40 -6.22 0.94 -11.62
C ILE A 40 -6.77 -0.39 -12.11
N VAL A 41 -7.69 -0.97 -11.34
CA VAL A 41 -8.13 -2.36 -11.51
C VAL A 41 -9.61 -2.39 -11.87
N TYR A 42 -9.91 -3.17 -12.91
CA TYR A 42 -11.24 -3.58 -13.33
C TYR A 42 -11.22 -5.09 -13.62
N PRO A 43 -12.21 -5.90 -13.16
CA PRO A 43 -13.21 -5.61 -12.13
C PRO A 43 -12.54 -5.37 -10.76
N PRO A 44 -13.25 -4.89 -9.73
CA PRO A 44 -12.67 -4.84 -8.38
C PRO A 44 -12.48 -6.28 -7.89
N ALA A 45 -11.36 -6.90 -8.27
CA ALA A 45 -11.00 -8.30 -8.01
C ALA A 45 -10.94 -8.66 -6.51
N LEU A 46 -11.04 -7.64 -5.65
CA LEU A 46 -11.04 -7.74 -4.20
C LEU A 46 -12.39 -7.43 -3.55
N ALA A 47 -13.40 -6.97 -4.32
CA ALA A 47 -14.69 -6.52 -3.79
C ALA A 47 -15.32 -7.56 -2.82
N ASN A 48 -15.43 -8.80 -3.29
CA ASN A 48 -15.97 -9.90 -2.49
C ASN A 48 -15.07 -10.24 -1.29
N THR A 49 -13.76 -10.09 -1.42
CA THR A 49 -12.79 -10.32 -0.33
C THR A 49 -12.90 -9.25 0.77
N VAL A 50 -13.27 -8.01 0.40
CA VAL A 50 -13.42 -6.89 1.35
C VAL A 50 -14.86 -6.62 1.77
N GLY A 51 -15.79 -7.53 1.47
CA GLY A 51 -17.20 -7.43 1.88
C GLY A 51 -17.97 -6.31 1.19
N VAL A 52 -17.51 -5.86 0.02
CA VAL A 52 -18.25 -4.91 -0.82
C VAL A 52 -18.84 -5.69 -1.98
N ASP A 53 -20.17 -5.78 -2.03
CA ASP A 53 -20.86 -6.39 -3.16
C ASP A 53 -20.80 -5.43 -4.35
N ILE A 54 -19.95 -5.74 -5.33
CA ILE A 54 -19.80 -4.95 -6.55
C ILE A 54 -20.12 -5.80 -7.77
N GLN A 55 -21.14 -5.38 -8.52
CA GLN A 55 -21.50 -5.99 -9.79
C GLN A 55 -20.43 -5.74 -10.85
N ILE A 56 -20.15 -6.73 -11.69
CA ILE A 56 -19.25 -6.60 -12.85
C ILE A 56 -20.03 -5.94 -14.00
N ASP A 57 -20.33 -4.66 -13.83
CA ASP A 57 -21.20 -3.88 -14.74
C ASP A 57 -20.45 -2.76 -15.48
N GLY A 58 -19.14 -2.64 -15.26
CA GLY A 58 -18.33 -1.58 -15.87
C GLY A 58 -18.32 -0.26 -15.09
N ARG A 59 -19.05 -0.15 -13.97
CA ARG A 59 -19.23 1.14 -13.26
C ARG A 59 -18.28 1.35 -12.09
N HIS A 60 -17.49 0.34 -11.76
CA HIS A 60 -16.59 0.39 -10.61
C HIS A 60 -15.16 0.14 -11.02
N ILE A 61 -14.27 0.98 -10.51
CA ILE A 61 -12.82 0.83 -10.56
C ILE A 61 -12.28 0.83 -9.14
N ALA A 62 -11.17 0.14 -8.93
CA ALA A 62 -10.42 0.21 -7.69
C ALA A 62 -8.99 0.66 -7.96
N SER A 63 -8.41 1.39 -7.01
CA SER A 63 -6.99 1.78 -7.06
C SER A 63 -6.22 0.99 -6.01
N ALA A 64 -5.26 0.18 -6.43
CA ALA A 64 -4.34 -0.51 -5.54
C ALA A 64 -3.00 0.23 -5.50
N VAL A 65 -2.53 0.58 -4.31
CA VAL A 65 -1.22 1.21 -4.09
C VAL A 65 -0.31 0.21 -3.40
N LEU A 66 0.76 -0.18 -4.09
CA LEU A 66 1.74 -1.16 -3.61
C LEU A 66 3.05 -0.46 -3.25
N VAL A 67 3.61 -0.83 -2.09
CA VAL A 67 4.95 -0.40 -1.68
C VAL A 67 5.94 -1.47 -2.16
N MET A 68 6.87 -1.08 -3.03
CA MET A 68 7.68 -2.06 -3.77
C MET A 68 8.96 -2.47 -3.04
N VAL A 69 9.44 -1.63 -2.13
CA VAL A 69 10.64 -1.92 -1.31
C VAL A 69 10.28 -1.72 0.16
N PRO A 70 9.41 -2.57 0.73
CA PRO A 70 9.01 -2.45 2.12
C PRO A 70 10.18 -2.77 3.06
N THR A 71 10.27 -2.06 4.17
CA THR A 71 11.23 -2.33 5.25
C THR A 71 10.67 -3.30 6.30
N SER A 72 9.35 -3.45 6.38
CA SER A 72 8.68 -4.45 7.22
C SER A 72 9.06 -5.88 6.84
N ARG A 73 9.12 -6.78 7.83
CA ARG A 73 9.54 -8.17 7.64
C ARG A 73 8.63 -9.12 8.39
N GLY A 74 7.86 -9.89 7.63
CA GLY A 74 7.07 -10.98 8.16
C GLY A 74 7.89 -12.20 8.60
N ARG A 75 7.20 -13.15 9.20
CA ARG A 75 7.75 -14.42 9.67
C ARG A 75 6.82 -15.58 9.35
N ILE A 76 7.40 -16.70 8.95
CA ILE A 76 6.70 -17.98 8.83
C ILE A 76 7.30 -18.92 9.88
N SER A 77 6.45 -19.57 10.68
CA SER A 77 6.88 -20.48 11.74
C SER A 77 6.15 -21.82 11.65
N LEU A 78 6.90 -22.91 11.83
CA LEU A 78 6.32 -24.22 12.09
C LEU A 78 5.69 -24.21 13.49
N ILE A 79 4.45 -24.68 13.60
CA ILE A 79 3.77 -24.83 14.90
C ILE A 79 3.76 -26.26 15.41
N SER A 80 4.16 -27.21 14.55
CA SER A 80 4.25 -28.63 14.83
C SER A 80 5.31 -29.27 13.93
N ALA A 81 5.77 -30.48 14.29
CA ALA A 81 6.59 -31.33 13.44
C ALA A 81 5.75 -32.14 12.42
N ASP A 82 4.41 -32.17 12.59
CA ASP A 82 3.49 -32.83 11.65
C ASP A 82 3.36 -31.99 10.36
N PRO A 83 3.73 -32.53 9.19
CA PRO A 83 3.68 -31.81 7.92
C PRO A 83 2.25 -31.52 7.43
N SER A 84 1.22 -32.13 8.03
CA SER A 84 -0.18 -31.84 7.70
C SER A 84 -0.71 -30.58 8.41
N VAL A 85 0.00 -30.10 9.44
CA VAL A 85 -0.39 -28.92 10.20
C VAL A 85 0.03 -27.65 9.46
N ALA A 86 -0.92 -26.72 9.28
CA ALA A 86 -0.67 -25.45 8.61
C ALA A 86 0.40 -24.61 9.33
N LEU A 87 1.20 -23.87 8.56
CA LEU A 87 2.20 -22.96 9.09
C LEU A 87 1.54 -21.72 9.70
N MET A 88 2.18 -21.14 10.71
CA MET A 88 1.84 -19.81 11.18
C MET A 88 2.49 -18.78 10.27
N ILE A 89 1.68 -18.03 9.51
CA ILE A 89 2.13 -16.94 8.66
C ILE A 89 1.79 -15.63 9.36
N ASN A 90 2.81 -14.87 9.76
CA ASN A 90 2.65 -13.49 10.20
C ASN A 90 3.30 -12.57 9.15
N PRO A 91 2.53 -11.93 8.27
CA PRO A 91 3.10 -11.07 7.23
C PRO A 91 3.76 -9.81 7.76
N ASP A 92 3.33 -9.33 8.93
CA ASP A 92 3.79 -8.08 9.54
C ASP A 92 3.77 -6.88 8.56
N PHE A 93 2.69 -6.78 7.77
CA PHE A 93 2.58 -5.74 6.74
C PHE A 93 2.52 -4.36 7.38
N TYR A 94 3.30 -3.43 6.83
CA TYR A 94 3.36 -2.04 7.28
C TYR A 94 3.67 -1.90 8.77
N ALA A 95 4.56 -2.76 9.30
CA ALA A 95 5.03 -2.70 10.68
C ALA A 95 5.89 -1.45 10.95
N THR A 96 6.63 -0.99 9.94
CA THR A 96 7.52 0.18 10.01
C THR A 96 6.80 1.48 9.62
N GLU A 97 7.20 2.59 10.23
CA GLU A 97 6.73 3.93 9.89
C GLU A 97 7.12 4.33 8.47
N VAL A 98 8.27 3.87 7.97
CA VAL A 98 8.69 4.12 6.59
C VAL A 98 7.68 3.56 5.59
N ASP A 99 7.23 2.33 5.79
CA ASP A 99 6.28 1.70 4.88
C ASP A 99 4.92 2.38 4.91
N ARG A 100 4.42 2.73 6.12
CA ARG A 100 3.18 3.50 6.30
C ARG A 100 3.26 4.86 5.62
N THR A 101 4.39 5.54 5.78
CA THR A 101 4.67 6.86 5.21
C THR A 101 4.67 6.83 3.67
N ILE A 102 5.33 5.83 3.08
CA ILE A 102 5.37 5.65 1.63
C ILE A 102 3.97 5.32 1.10
N LEU A 103 3.24 4.41 1.76
CA LEU A 103 1.88 4.05 1.38
C LEU A 103 0.95 5.28 1.41
N HIS A 104 0.98 6.05 2.50
CA HIS A 104 0.18 7.26 2.65
C HIS A 104 0.45 8.28 1.53
N ALA A 105 1.71 8.43 1.12
CA ALA A 105 2.06 9.29 -0.01
C ALA A 105 1.43 8.80 -1.33
N GLY A 106 1.52 7.50 -1.63
CA GLY A 106 0.90 6.92 -2.81
C GLY A 106 -0.63 7.04 -2.81
N VAL A 107 -1.29 6.77 -1.67
CA VAL A 107 -2.75 6.93 -1.53
C VAL A 107 -3.17 8.39 -1.73
N ARG A 108 -2.44 9.35 -1.13
CA ARG A 108 -2.71 10.77 -1.34
C ARG A 108 -2.58 11.14 -2.82
N GLN A 109 -1.61 10.60 -3.52
CA GLN A 109 -1.46 10.86 -4.94
C GLN A 109 -2.64 10.35 -5.76
N VAL A 110 -3.13 9.14 -5.50
CA VAL A 110 -4.35 8.60 -6.13
C VAL A 110 -5.55 9.51 -5.86
N LEU A 111 -5.70 9.97 -4.62
CA LEU A 111 -6.77 10.90 -4.26
C LEU A 111 -6.64 12.25 -4.97
N GLN A 112 -5.43 12.77 -5.16
CA GLN A 112 -5.21 13.98 -5.96
C GLN A 112 -5.61 13.76 -7.41
N LEU A 113 -5.21 12.63 -8.01
CA LEU A 113 -5.60 12.26 -9.36
C LEU A 113 -7.12 12.22 -9.51
N ILE A 114 -7.82 11.45 -8.67
CA ILE A 114 -9.26 11.24 -8.79
C ILE A 114 -10.05 12.51 -8.44
N LYS A 115 -9.69 13.19 -7.34
CA LYS A 115 -10.53 14.27 -6.79
C LYS A 115 -10.16 15.67 -7.29
N LYS A 116 -8.98 15.88 -7.87
CA LYS A 116 -8.51 17.23 -8.24
C LYS A 116 -8.35 17.44 -9.74
N THR A 117 -8.15 16.40 -10.53
CA THR A 117 -8.10 16.54 -12.00
C THR A 117 -9.51 16.61 -12.61
N PRO A 118 -9.70 17.33 -13.73
CA PRO A 118 -10.96 17.32 -14.47
C PRO A 118 -11.38 15.90 -14.87
N GLU A 119 -10.46 15.11 -15.40
CA GLU A 119 -10.72 13.75 -15.90
C GLU A 119 -11.11 12.81 -14.77
N GLY A 120 -10.45 12.90 -13.62
CA GLY A 120 -10.80 12.10 -12.44
C GLY A 120 -12.19 12.42 -11.90
N LYS A 121 -12.57 13.71 -11.88
CA LYS A 121 -13.90 14.16 -11.42
C LYS A 121 -15.02 13.79 -12.39
N ASP A 122 -14.73 13.77 -13.68
CA ASP A 122 -15.69 13.35 -14.71
C ASP A 122 -15.91 11.83 -14.67
N MET A 123 -14.84 11.06 -14.42
CA MET A 123 -14.88 9.60 -14.36
C MET A 123 -15.51 9.05 -13.07
N VAL A 124 -15.28 9.68 -11.92
CA VAL A 124 -15.70 9.16 -10.60
C VAL A 124 -16.79 10.03 -9.99
N GLN A 125 -18.03 9.55 -10.07
CA GLN A 125 -19.20 10.23 -9.49
C GLN A 125 -19.23 10.14 -7.95
N SER A 126 -18.90 8.98 -7.39
CA SER A 126 -18.97 8.72 -5.95
C SER A 126 -18.08 7.56 -5.51
N GLU A 127 -17.77 7.50 -4.23
CA GLU A 127 -17.08 6.36 -3.61
C GLU A 127 -18.10 5.30 -3.16
N ALA A 128 -17.87 4.03 -3.52
CA ALA A 128 -18.63 2.92 -2.96
C ALA A 128 -18.20 2.72 -1.49
N THR A 129 -19.16 2.76 -0.57
CA THR A 129 -18.91 2.54 0.85
C THR A 129 -19.21 1.09 1.21
N GLY A 130 -18.30 0.44 1.94
CA GLY A 130 -18.56 -0.86 2.55
C GLY A 130 -19.59 -0.76 3.68
N PRO A 131 -20.03 -1.90 4.25
CA PRO A 131 -20.94 -1.90 5.38
C PRO A 131 -20.40 -1.03 6.52
N LYS A 132 -21.29 -0.24 7.15
CA LYS A 132 -20.95 0.52 8.36
C LYS A 132 -20.61 -0.47 9.47
N ILE A 133 -19.38 -0.43 9.95
CA ILE A 133 -18.88 -1.18 11.11
C ILE A 133 -19.43 -0.55 12.38
#